data_AF-A0A6J0VDH6-F1
#
_entry.id   AF-A0A6J0VDH6-F1
#
_cell.length_a   1.000
_cell.length_b   1.000
_cell.length_c   1.000
_cell.angle_alpha   90.00
_cell.angle_beta   90.00
_cell.angle_gamma   90.00
#
_symmetry.space_group_name_H-M   'P 1'
#
loop_
_entity.id
_entity.type
_entity.pdbx_description
1 polymer ?
#
loop_
_entity_poly.entity_id
_entity_poly.type
_entity_poly.pdbx_seq_one_letter_code
_entity_poly.pdbx_strand_id
1 'polypeptide(L)'
;MHFRVASSRPLPLPGDPLGSGLARQTGEALKGAAAPSVSSPLRSPRRRPPAVWSGGGSKSGAEAPGSPASNATAPAAAASAPKAPLATTFIFTDWEDQELRLRAGDHVINTNCSAVHTRQALCCKMSVEYDKFLESGRKWFCHVDDDNYVNLKNLLRLLSAFSHSQDVYVGRPSLDHPIEAADDVRNDGSTTTKFWFATGGAGFCISRGLALKMSPWARYVQLGKFVRIPQTLIEPRGFHSQIPVLDSLGSFISTAERIRLPDDCTIGYIIEGLLEVKLLHSPLFHSHLENLQQLRGETVLRQVTLSYGGPENKHNVVSLAEVFSVQQDPTRFKSLHCLLYPNTAWCPTPMVK
;
A
#
# COMPACT_ATOMS: atom_id res chain seq x y z
N MET A 1 2.96 -12.26 -3.46
CA MET A 1 3.05 -10.87 -2.94
C MET A 1 2.80 -10.93 -1.44
N HIS A 2 3.06 -9.85 -0.72
CA HIS A 2 2.75 -9.77 0.72
C HIS A 2 2.01 -8.45 0.93
N PHE A 3 0.72 -8.51 1.25
CA PHE A 3 -0.14 -7.38 1.57
C PHE A 3 -0.29 -7.29 3.07
N ARG A 4 -0.42 -6.07 3.59
CA ARG A 4 -0.46 -5.83 5.02
C ARG A 4 -1.59 -4.93 5.38
N VAL A 5 -2.11 -5.09 6.57
CA VAL A 5 -3.08 -4.18 7.16
C VAL A 5 -2.56 -3.90 8.55
N ALA A 6 -2.15 -2.66 8.81
CA ALA A 6 -1.86 -2.17 10.14
C ALA A 6 -3.20 -1.79 10.79
N SER A 7 -3.73 -2.61 11.69
CA SER A 7 -4.98 -2.31 12.36
C SER A 7 -4.77 -1.57 13.67
N SER A 8 -5.46 -0.44 13.84
CA SER A 8 -5.66 0.21 15.14
C SER A 8 -7.15 0.16 15.52
N ARG A 9 -7.44 0.15 16.83
CA ARG A 9 -8.78 -0.12 17.40
C ARG A 9 -9.94 0.61 16.68
N PRO A 10 -11.15 0.02 16.64
CA PRO A 10 -12.37 0.81 16.51
C PRO A 10 -12.50 1.78 17.70
N LEU A 11 -12.85 3.04 17.42
CA LEU A 11 -13.18 4.04 18.45
C LEU A 11 -14.25 3.51 19.43
N PRO A 12 -14.15 3.79 20.74
CA PRO A 12 -15.20 3.44 21.68
C PRO A 12 -16.51 4.17 21.33
N LEU A 13 -17.63 3.48 21.53
CA LEU A 13 -18.98 4.02 21.40
C LEU A 13 -19.18 5.20 22.37
N PRO A 14 -20.04 6.19 22.05
CA PRO A 14 -20.18 7.39 22.86
C PRO A 14 -20.76 7.04 24.24
N GLY A 15 -19.96 7.24 25.30
CA GLY A 15 -20.37 6.99 26.69
C GLY A 15 -19.27 7.02 27.75
N ASP A 16 -17.98 6.89 27.40
CA ASP A 16 -16.89 6.92 28.39
C ASP A 16 -16.33 8.34 28.61
N PRO A 17 -16.32 8.86 29.86
CA PRO A 17 -15.94 10.23 30.15
C PRO A 17 -14.45 10.37 30.47
N LEU A 18 -13.54 9.96 29.57
CA LEU A 18 -12.09 10.21 29.74
C LEU A 18 -11.40 10.26 28.37
N GLY A 19 -11.18 11.47 27.84
CA GLY A 19 -10.42 11.62 26.59
C GLY A 19 -10.60 12.92 25.82
N SER A 20 -10.93 14.05 26.47
CA SER A 20 -10.91 15.36 25.80
C SER A 20 -9.50 15.95 25.84
N GLY A 21 -8.74 15.75 24.77
CA GLY A 21 -7.58 16.56 24.47
C GLY A 21 -6.42 15.76 23.89
N LEU A 22 -6.38 15.60 22.57
CA LEU A 22 -5.11 15.51 21.81
C LEU A 22 -5.26 15.65 20.28
N ALA A 23 -6.35 16.25 19.77
CA ALA A 23 -6.54 16.49 18.32
C ALA A 23 -6.05 17.88 17.87
N ARG A 24 -4.92 18.37 18.42
CA ARG A 24 -4.48 19.76 18.19
C ARG A 24 -2.98 19.95 17.98
N GLN A 25 -2.27 18.98 17.40
CA GLN A 25 -0.84 19.14 17.11
C GLN A 25 -0.36 18.76 15.69
N THR A 26 -1.27 18.48 14.75
CA THR A 26 -0.87 18.20 13.35
C THR A 26 -1.42 19.20 12.31
N GLY A 27 -2.03 20.31 12.75
CA GLY A 27 -2.73 21.25 11.86
C GLY A 27 -2.18 22.68 11.74
N GLU A 28 -1.06 23.04 12.40
CA GLU A 28 -0.60 24.44 12.50
C GLU A 28 0.80 24.74 11.93
N ALA A 29 1.33 23.88 11.06
CA ALA A 29 2.51 24.21 10.26
C ALA A 29 2.18 24.04 8.78
N LEU A 30 1.65 25.10 8.14
CA LEU A 30 1.55 25.41 6.70
C LEU A 30 0.31 26.28 6.43
N LYS A 31 0.25 27.47 7.03
CA LYS A 31 -0.62 28.55 6.56
C LYS A 31 0.22 29.81 6.39
N GLY A 32 0.63 30.10 5.16
CA GLY A 32 1.32 31.35 4.85
C GLY A 32 1.94 31.38 3.46
N ALA A 33 1.12 31.51 2.43
CA ALA A 33 1.45 32.28 1.22
C ALA A 33 0.24 32.31 0.27
N ALA A 34 -0.34 33.49 0.11
CA ALA A 34 -1.36 33.77 -0.89
C ALA A 34 -0.72 33.89 -2.29
N ALA A 35 -1.39 33.39 -3.33
CA ALA A 35 -1.05 33.63 -4.73
C ALA A 35 -2.14 34.50 -5.40
N PRO A 36 -1.77 35.49 -6.24
CA PRO A 36 -2.74 36.32 -6.93
C PRO A 36 -3.20 35.71 -8.28
N SER A 37 -4.44 36.03 -8.62
CA SER A 37 -5.18 35.70 -9.84
C SER A 37 -4.67 36.40 -11.10
N VAL A 38 -4.57 35.72 -12.24
CA VAL A 38 -4.78 36.34 -13.58
C VAL A 38 -5.36 35.34 -14.59
N SER A 39 -6.22 35.89 -15.44
CA SER A 39 -7.14 35.40 -16.47
C SER A 39 -6.57 34.71 -17.72
N SER A 40 -7.39 33.83 -18.32
CA SER A 40 -7.35 33.32 -19.71
C SER A 40 -7.42 34.44 -20.78
N PRO A 41 -7.12 34.19 -22.09
CA PRO A 41 -8.08 33.50 -22.98
C PRO A 41 -7.53 32.70 -24.21
N LEU A 42 -8.39 31.76 -24.68
CA LEU A 42 -8.71 31.33 -26.07
C LEU A 42 -7.61 31.16 -27.14
N ARG A 43 -7.52 29.94 -27.74
CA ARG A 43 -7.93 29.65 -29.14
C ARG A 43 -7.72 28.18 -29.53
N SER A 44 -8.69 27.64 -30.28
CA SER A 44 -8.61 26.41 -31.07
C SER A 44 -8.03 26.70 -32.48
N PRO A 45 -7.62 25.68 -33.25
CA PRO A 45 -8.52 25.24 -34.33
C PRO A 45 -8.53 23.72 -34.63
N ARG A 46 -9.63 23.33 -35.29
CA ARG A 46 -9.94 22.03 -35.91
C ARG A 46 -8.98 21.69 -37.07
N ARG A 47 -8.77 20.39 -37.36
CA ARG A 47 -9.03 19.73 -38.66
C ARG A 47 -8.81 18.20 -38.59
N ARG A 48 -9.41 17.53 -39.58
CA ARG A 48 -9.93 16.14 -39.67
C ARG A 48 -8.94 15.11 -40.29
N PRO A 49 -9.30 13.80 -40.33
CA PRO A 49 -8.41 12.64 -40.54
C PRO A 49 -8.33 12.19 -42.02
N PRO A 50 -7.56 11.13 -42.34
CA PRO A 50 -8.16 9.82 -42.70
C PRO A 50 -7.27 8.64 -42.17
N ALA A 51 -7.47 7.33 -42.36
CA ALA A 51 -8.26 6.54 -43.30
C ALA A 51 -8.54 5.14 -42.72
N VAL A 52 -9.60 4.53 -43.26
CA VAL A 52 -10.05 3.14 -43.10
C VAL A 52 -9.19 2.21 -43.97
N TRP A 53 -8.92 0.98 -43.52
CA TRP A 53 -8.78 -0.15 -44.44
C TRP A 53 -9.46 -1.40 -43.89
N SER A 54 -10.42 -1.87 -44.68
CA SER A 54 -11.19 -3.11 -44.55
C SER A 54 -10.57 -4.18 -45.44
N GLY A 55 -10.54 -5.43 -44.97
CA GLY A 55 -10.25 -6.61 -45.79
C GLY A 55 -10.91 -7.85 -45.17
N GLY A 56 -12.04 -8.26 -45.74
CA GLY A 56 -12.78 -9.46 -45.34
C GLY A 56 -12.37 -10.71 -46.12
N GLY A 57 -12.86 -11.87 -45.68
CA GLY A 57 -12.77 -13.13 -46.41
C GLY A 57 -13.29 -14.33 -45.61
N SER A 58 -14.55 -14.71 -45.88
CA SER A 58 -15.32 -15.83 -45.30
C SER A 58 -14.99 -17.20 -45.90
N LYS A 59 -15.36 -18.28 -45.18
CA LYS A 59 -16.13 -19.51 -45.61
C LYS A 59 -16.01 -20.62 -44.52
N SER A 60 -17.08 -21.03 -43.82
CA SER A 60 -18.04 -22.17 -44.07
C SER A 60 -17.36 -23.54 -44.23
N GLY A 61 -17.74 -24.69 -43.64
CA GLY A 61 -18.87 -25.18 -42.83
C GLY A 61 -18.83 -26.73 -42.80
N ALA A 62 -19.78 -27.38 -42.09
CA ALA A 62 -20.30 -28.78 -42.22
C ALA A 62 -20.20 -29.74 -40.99
N GLU A 63 -21.27 -30.55 -40.86
CA GLU A 63 -21.81 -31.35 -39.74
C GLU A 63 -21.33 -32.82 -39.61
N ALA A 64 -21.33 -33.34 -38.36
CA ALA A 64 -21.83 -34.60 -37.72
C ALA A 64 -21.95 -35.98 -38.48
N PRO A 65 -22.36 -37.14 -37.86
CA PRO A 65 -22.57 -37.55 -36.44
C PRO A 65 -22.01 -38.97 -36.05
N GLY A 66 -22.16 -39.40 -34.78
CA GLY A 66 -22.06 -40.82 -34.35
C GLY A 66 -21.98 -41.07 -32.82
N SER A 67 -23.01 -41.70 -32.23
CA SER A 67 -23.20 -42.12 -30.81
C SER A 67 -22.82 -43.61 -30.57
N PRO A 68 -23.12 -44.30 -29.42
CA PRO A 68 -23.08 -43.98 -27.97
C PRO A 68 -22.35 -45.06 -27.10
N ALA A 69 -22.20 -44.78 -25.78
CA ALA A 69 -22.04 -45.68 -24.60
C ALA A 69 -20.93 -45.11 -23.67
N SER A 70 -20.98 -45.07 -22.34
CA SER A 70 -21.77 -45.78 -21.31
C SER A 70 -21.76 -44.99 -19.99
N ASN A 71 -22.81 -45.20 -19.18
CA ASN A 71 -23.03 -44.70 -17.83
C ASN A 71 -21.87 -44.93 -16.84
N ALA A 72 -21.51 -43.90 -16.08
CA ALA A 72 -21.07 -44.03 -14.68
C ALA A 72 -21.28 -42.68 -13.95
N THR A 73 -22.35 -42.62 -13.16
CA THR A 73 -22.69 -41.48 -12.30
C THR A 73 -21.73 -41.45 -11.11
N ALA A 74 -20.70 -40.60 -11.15
CA ALA A 74 -19.88 -40.28 -10.00
C ALA A 74 -20.60 -39.21 -9.15
N PRO A 75 -20.53 -39.28 -7.80
CA PRO A 75 -21.19 -38.29 -6.96
C PRO A 75 -20.56 -36.92 -7.22
N ALA A 76 -21.41 -35.92 -7.44
CA ALA A 76 -21.01 -34.54 -7.60
C ALA A 76 -20.17 -34.12 -6.38
N ALA A 77 -18.86 -34.04 -6.57
CA ALA A 77 -17.97 -33.40 -5.62
C ALA A 77 -18.51 -31.99 -5.41
N ALA A 78 -18.93 -31.69 -4.17
CA ALA A 78 -19.31 -30.36 -3.77
C ALA A 78 -18.23 -29.40 -4.28
N ALA A 79 -18.61 -28.52 -5.21
CA ALA A 79 -17.72 -27.50 -5.73
C ALA A 79 -17.22 -26.69 -4.55
N SER A 80 -16.00 -26.95 -4.12
CA SER A 80 -15.35 -26.16 -3.09
C SER A 80 -15.33 -24.73 -3.61
N ALA A 81 -15.96 -23.82 -2.87
CA ALA A 81 -15.85 -22.39 -3.12
C ALA A 81 -14.37 -22.05 -3.40
N PRO A 82 -14.07 -21.19 -4.39
CA PRO A 82 -12.70 -20.85 -4.71
C PRO A 82 -12.02 -20.35 -3.44
N LYS A 83 -11.00 -21.08 -2.96
CA LYS A 83 -10.14 -20.62 -1.87
C LYS A 83 -9.64 -19.24 -2.28
N ALA A 84 -10.11 -18.20 -1.60
CA ALA A 84 -9.68 -16.84 -1.81
C ALA A 84 -8.14 -16.79 -1.76
N PRO A 85 -7.48 -15.91 -2.52
CA PRO A 85 -6.02 -15.81 -2.62
C PRO A 85 -5.39 -15.19 -1.35
N LEU A 86 -5.81 -15.62 -0.16
CA LEU A 86 -5.32 -15.17 1.14
C LEU A 86 -3.86 -15.57 1.40
N ALA A 87 -3.26 -16.42 0.58
CA ALA A 87 -1.87 -16.91 0.72
C ALA A 87 -0.78 -15.81 0.63
N THR A 88 -1.18 -14.54 0.51
CA THR A 88 -0.31 -13.38 0.31
C THR A 88 -0.59 -12.21 1.26
N THR A 89 -1.48 -12.29 2.25
CA THR A 89 -1.78 -11.14 3.14
C THR A 89 -1.51 -11.48 4.60
N PHE A 90 -0.83 -10.60 5.32
CA PHE A 90 -0.53 -10.74 6.76
C PHE A 90 -0.96 -9.48 7.51
N ILE A 91 -1.58 -9.64 8.66
CA ILE A 91 -2.13 -8.54 9.45
C ILE A 91 -1.22 -8.33 10.66
N PHE A 92 -0.72 -7.12 10.85
CA PHE A 92 0.18 -6.79 11.94
C PHE A 92 -0.57 -5.97 12.97
N THR A 93 -0.59 -6.45 14.21
CA THR A 93 -1.37 -5.87 15.30
C THR A 93 -0.55 -5.82 16.58
N ASP A 94 -0.97 -5.04 17.55
CA ASP A 94 -0.39 -4.93 18.90
C ASP A 94 -1.16 -5.75 19.94
N TRP A 95 -2.18 -6.52 19.52
CA TRP A 95 -3.04 -7.27 20.41
C TRP A 95 -3.45 -8.63 19.83
N GLU A 96 -3.79 -9.59 20.71
CA GLU A 96 -4.37 -10.87 20.30
C GLU A 96 -5.87 -10.75 20.08
N ASP A 97 -6.30 -10.85 18.82
CA ASP A 97 -7.72 -10.88 18.45
C ASP A 97 -8.12 -12.30 18.02
N GLN A 98 -8.96 -12.95 18.84
CA GLN A 98 -9.39 -14.32 18.61
C GLN A 98 -10.28 -14.46 17.36
N GLU A 99 -11.14 -13.47 17.07
CA GLU A 99 -12.00 -13.51 15.88
C GLU A 99 -11.16 -13.34 14.61
N LEU A 100 -10.23 -12.39 14.63
CA LEU A 100 -9.29 -12.18 13.53
C LEU A 100 -8.40 -13.40 13.33
N ARG A 101 -7.92 -14.02 14.42
CA ARG A 101 -7.16 -15.27 14.39
C ARG A 101 -7.96 -16.42 13.78
N LEU A 102 -9.24 -16.54 14.10
CA LEU A 102 -10.11 -17.56 13.49
C LEU A 102 -10.27 -17.36 11.97
N ARG A 103 -10.30 -16.10 11.51
CA ARG A 103 -10.50 -15.76 10.09
C ARG A 103 -9.20 -15.81 9.26
N ALA A 104 -8.07 -15.39 9.83
CA ALA A 104 -6.81 -15.22 9.11
C ALA A 104 -5.67 -16.15 9.59
N GLY A 105 -5.86 -16.90 10.68
CA GLY A 105 -4.92 -17.91 11.17
C GLY A 105 -3.54 -17.33 11.50
N ASP A 106 -2.49 -18.03 11.04
CA ASP A 106 -1.08 -17.67 11.25
C ASP A 106 -0.65 -16.41 10.49
N HIS A 107 -1.55 -15.82 9.71
CA HIS A 107 -1.29 -14.57 9.02
C HIS A 107 -1.49 -13.35 9.92
N VAL A 108 -2.10 -13.52 11.11
CA VAL A 108 -2.16 -12.46 12.13
C VAL A 108 -0.86 -12.50 12.93
N ILE A 109 -0.11 -11.39 12.91
CA ILE A 109 1.16 -11.25 13.61
C ILE A 109 0.96 -10.22 14.72
N ASN A 110 0.97 -10.69 15.96
CA ASN A 110 1.11 -9.81 17.10
C ASN A 110 2.57 -9.35 17.17
N THR A 111 2.76 -8.06 16.97
CA THR A 111 4.06 -7.40 16.97
C THR A 111 4.64 -7.22 18.37
N ASN A 112 3.78 -7.28 19.40
CA ASN A 112 4.10 -6.92 20.77
C ASN A 112 4.66 -5.48 20.91
N CYS A 113 4.41 -4.64 19.90
CA CYS A 113 4.70 -3.22 19.94
C CYS A 113 3.62 -2.49 20.75
N SER A 114 3.91 -1.26 21.19
CA SER A 114 2.92 -0.46 21.91
C SER A 114 1.70 -0.15 21.03
N ALA A 115 0.52 -0.11 21.67
CA ALA A 115 -0.75 0.22 21.04
C ALA A 115 -1.02 1.72 20.84
N VAL A 116 -0.09 2.56 21.30
CA VAL A 116 -0.18 4.02 21.09
C VAL A 116 0.21 4.39 19.64
N HIS A 117 -0.24 5.55 19.19
CA HIS A 117 0.09 6.11 17.87
C HIS A 117 1.30 7.05 17.92
N THR A 118 2.36 6.65 18.62
CA THR A 118 3.62 7.41 18.64
C THR A 118 4.52 6.96 17.49
N ARG A 119 5.44 7.83 17.05
CA ARG A 119 6.48 7.51 16.06
C ARG A 119 7.17 6.17 16.37
N GLN A 120 7.61 5.99 17.61
CA GLN A 120 8.28 4.77 18.05
C GLN A 120 7.40 3.52 17.89
N ALA A 121 6.12 3.61 18.24
CA ALA A 121 5.20 2.48 18.16
C ALA A 121 4.87 2.08 16.71
N LEU A 122 4.67 3.05 15.82
CA LEU A 122 4.46 2.81 14.39
C LEU A 122 5.73 2.25 13.74
N CYS A 123 6.90 2.82 14.04
CA CYS A 123 8.18 2.31 13.55
C CYS A 123 8.47 0.88 14.05
N CYS A 124 8.08 0.55 15.29
CA CYS A 124 8.16 -0.80 15.81
C CYS A 124 7.36 -1.77 14.92
N LYS A 125 6.09 -1.46 14.65
CA LYS A 125 5.22 -2.30 13.79
C LYS A 125 5.80 -2.44 12.38
N MET A 126 6.23 -1.33 11.76
CA MET A 126 6.87 -1.31 10.44
C MET A 126 8.15 -2.15 10.37
N SER A 127 8.94 -2.20 11.45
CA SER A 127 10.15 -3.04 11.50
C SER A 127 9.85 -4.54 11.58
N VAL A 128 8.84 -4.94 12.37
CA VAL A 128 8.38 -6.34 12.47
C VAL A 128 7.78 -6.80 11.14
N GLU A 129 6.98 -5.92 10.54
CA GLU A 129 6.57 -6.00 9.16
C GLU A 129 7.76 -6.32 8.25
N TYR A 130 8.71 -5.42 8.16
CA TYR A 130 9.86 -5.55 7.27
C TYR A 130 10.61 -6.89 7.47
N ASP A 131 10.87 -7.29 8.71
CA ASP A 131 11.52 -8.57 9.02
C ASP A 131 10.71 -9.78 8.55
N LYS A 132 9.40 -9.79 8.81
CA LYS A 132 8.52 -10.87 8.35
C LYS A 132 8.53 -11.00 6.82
N PHE A 133 8.67 -9.88 6.10
CA PHE A 133 8.82 -9.91 4.65
C PHE A 133 10.14 -10.58 4.25
N LEU A 134 11.25 -10.19 4.88
CA LEU A 134 12.56 -10.77 4.56
C LEU A 134 12.60 -12.27 4.80
N GLU A 135 12.03 -12.74 5.91
CA GLU A 135 11.88 -14.15 6.29
C GLU A 135 11.03 -14.94 5.29
N SER A 136 10.00 -14.31 4.73
CA SER A 136 9.07 -14.97 3.80
C SER A 136 9.69 -15.35 2.45
N GLY A 137 10.87 -14.81 2.10
CA GLY A 137 11.51 -15.01 0.80
C GLY A 137 10.72 -14.46 -0.41
N ARG A 138 9.67 -13.67 -0.17
CA ARG A 138 8.80 -13.14 -1.24
C ARG A 138 9.50 -12.03 -2.04
N LYS A 139 9.03 -11.84 -3.27
CA LYS A 139 9.62 -10.91 -4.26
C LYS A 139 9.32 -9.43 -4.01
N TRP A 140 8.17 -9.14 -3.41
CA TRP A 140 7.64 -7.79 -3.24
C TRP A 140 7.07 -7.61 -1.85
N PHE A 141 7.51 -6.55 -1.18
CA PHE A 141 6.93 -6.03 0.06
C PHE A 141 5.98 -4.91 -0.33
N CYS A 142 4.71 -4.98 0.08
CA CYS A 142 3.79 -3.86 -0.06
C CYS A 142 3.11 -3.59 1.29
N HIS A 143 3.19 -2.34 1.72
CA HIS A 143 2.56 -1.84 2.94
C HIS A 143 1.29 -1.08 2.57
N VAL A 144 0.21 -1.29 3.34
CA VAL A 144 -1.02 -0.49 3.31
C VAL A 144 -1.61 -0.43 4.72
N ASP A 145 -2.38 0.61 5.01
CA ASP A 145 -3.10 0.80 6.28
C ASP A 145 -4.42 0.00 6.34
N ASP A 146 -5.04 -0.09 7.52
CA ASP A 146 -6.35 -0.74 7.70
C ASP A 146 -7.52 -0.07 7.01
N ASP A 147 -7.38 1.21 6.68
CA ASP A 147 -8.36 1.97 5.92
C ASP A 147 -8.15 1.86 4.39
N ASN A 148 -7.23 1.02 3.92
CA ASN A 148 -6.92 0.88 2.50
C ASN A 148 -7.64 -0.33 1.85
N TYR A 149 -8.17 -0.12 0.64
CA TYR A 149 -8.61 -1.18 -0.27
C TYR A 149 -7.55 -1.43 -1.33
N VAL A 150 -7.16 -2.69 -1.53
CA VAL A 150 -6.16 -3.06 -2.52
C VAL A 150 -6.74 -3.84 -3.69
N ASN A 151 -6.60 -3.29 -4.89
CA ASN A 151 -6.89 -4.00 -6.13
C ASN A 151 -5.68 -4.88 -6.54
N LEU A 152 -5.70 -6.13 -6.07
CA LEU A 152 -4.64 -7.11 -6.31
C LEU A 152 -4.30 -7.27 -7.80
N LYS A 153 -5.30 -7.29 -8.69
CA LYS A 153 -5.09 -7.46 -10.14
C LYS A 153 -4.28 -6.31 -10.72
N ASN A 154 -4.63 -5.07 -10.36
CA ASN A 154 -3.91 -3.89 -10.84
C ASN A 154 -2.52 -3.77 -10.20
N LEU A 155 -2.37 -4.14 -8.92
CA LEU A 155 -1.03 -4.17 -8.31
C LEU A 155 -0.12 -5.18 -9.01
N LEU A 156 -0.61 -6.40 -9.26
CA LEU A 156 0.14 -7.42 -9.99
C LEU A 156 0.59 -6.92 -11.36
N ARG A 157 -0.31 -6.24 -12.08
CA ARG A 157 0.00 -5.63 -13.37
C ARG A 157 1.07 -4.55 -13.25
N LEU A 158 0.96 -3.65 -12.28
CA LEU A 158 1.96 -2.60 -12.04
C LEU A 158 3.34 -3.21 -11.74
N LEU A 159 3.42 -4.13 -10.78
CA LEU A 159 4.68 -4.72 -10.35
C LEU A 159 5.32 -5.64 -11.39
N SER A 160 4.53 -6.17 -12.34
CA SER A 160 5.05 -6.99 -13.45
C SER A 160 5.94 -6.23 -14.43
N ALA A 161 5.88 -4.89 -14.42
CA ALA A 161 6.74 -4.04 -15.24
C ALA A 161 8.19 -3.96 -14.74
N PHE A 162 8.48 -4.49 -13.54
CA PHE A 162 9.76 -4.34 -12.87
C PHE A 162 10.38 -5.70 -12.48
N SER A 163 11.70 -5.77 -12.44
CA SER A 163 12.38 -6.91 -11.82
C SER A 163 12.46 -6.73 -10.31
N HIS A 164 12.07 -7.76 -9.56
CA HIS A 164 12.17 -7.77 -8.10
C HIS A 164 13.61 -7.85 -7.56
N SER A 165 14.59 -8.09 -8.44
CA SER A 165 16.02 -8.09 -8.11
C SER A 165 16.68 -6.71 -8.26
N GLN A 166 16.00 -5.77 -8.93
CA GLN A 166 16.44 -4.38 -9.07
C GLN A 166 16.01 -3.56 -7.85
N ASP A 167 16.52 -2.33 -7.76
CA ASP A 167 16.16 -1.39 -6.71
C ASP A 167 14.90 -0.62 -7.09
N VAL A 168 13.75 -1.10 -6.61
CA VAL A 168 12.44 -0.51 -6.91
C VAL A 168 11.71 -0.15 -5.63
N TYR A 169 11.34 1.13 -5.53
CA TYR A 169 10.44 1.72 -4.55
C TYR A 169 9.36 2.49 -5.30
N VAL A 170 8.09 2.12 -5.14
CA VAL A 170 6.96 2.71 -5.89
C VAL A 170 5.81 3.05 -4.97
N GLY A 171 5.22 4.23 -5.17
CA GLY A 171 4.11 4.73 -4.37
C GLY A 171 3.71 6.16 -4.76
N ARG A 172 2.86 6.77 -3.94
CA ARG A 172 2.43 8.17 -4.09
C ARG A 172 3.29 9.07 -3.20
N PRO A 173 3.97 10.11 -3.71
CA PRO A 173 4.65 11.08 -2.86
C PRO A 173 3.65 11.84 -1.99
N SER A 174 4.01 12.11 -0.73
CA SER A 174 3.13 12.79 0.24
C SER A 174 3.09 14.31 0.08
N LEU A 175 4.16 14.89 -0.44
CA LEU A 175 4.34 16.32 -0.64
C LEU A 175 4.54 16.61 -2.13
N ASP A 176 4.46 17.89 -2.50
CA ASP A 176 4.85 18.39 -3.83
C ASP A 176 6.34 18.77 -3.92
N HIS A 177 7.09 18.58 -2.83
CA HIS A 177 8.53 18.82 -2.71
C HIS A 177 9.17 17.75 -1.79
N PRO A 178 10.48 17.49 -1.92
CA PRO A 178 11.18 16.59 -1.00
C PRO A 178 11.21 17.19 0.42
N ILE A 179 11.07 16.33 1.43
CA ILE A 179 11.24 16.72 2.83
C ILE A 179 12.72 16.82 3.18
N GLU A 180 13.03 17.61 4.21
CA GLU A 180 14.37 17.79 4.74
C GLU A 180 14.46 17.21 6.16
N ALA A 181 15.45 16.36 6.41
CA ALA A 181 15.75 15.82 7.74
C ALA A 181 17.14 16.25 8.19
N ALA A 182 17.28 16.57 9.47
CA ALA A 182 18.59 16.77 10.09
C ALA A 182 19.33 15.42 10.14
N ASP A 183 20.59 15.43 9.73
CA ASP A 183 21.43 14.25 9.61
C ASP A 183 22.84 14.56 10.09
N ASP A 184 23.03 14.49 11.41
CA ASP A 184 24.29 14.87 12.10
C ASP A 184 25.49 13.95 11.77
N VAL A 185 25.36 13.03 10.80
CA VAL A 185 26.33 11.95 10.51
C VAL A 185 27.06 12.14 9.17
N ARG A 186 26.64 13.09 8.31
CA ARG A 186 27.31 13.26 7.02
C ARG A 186 28.68 13.94 7.18
N ASN A 187 29.72 13.24 6.72
CA ASN A 187 31.11 13.74 6.69
C ASN A 187 31.33 14.87 5.66
N ASP A 188 30.31 15.26 4.89
CA ASP A 188 30.39 16.28 3.84
C ASP A 188 30.16 17.72 4.35
N GLY A 189 29.86 17.88 5.64
CA GLY A 189 29.55 19.17 6.26
C GLY A 189 28.09 19.62 6.06
N SER A 190 27.26 18.85 5.36
CA SER A 190 25.82 19.05 5.28
C SER A 190 25.16 18.52 6.55
N THR A 191 24.38 19.36 7.22
CA THR A 191 23.59 18.97 8.40
C THR A 191 22.22 18.44 8.05
N THR A 192 21.84 18.44 6.76
CA THR A 192 20.50 18.03 6.32
C THR A 192 20.52 17.19 5.04
N THR A 193 19.52 16.31 4.93
CA THR A 193 19.29 15.44 3.77
C THR A 193 17.89 15.69 3.21
N LYS A 194 17.80 15.93 1.89
CA LYS A 194 16.53 16.12 1.17
C LYS A 194 16.14 14.86 0.41
N PHE A 195 14.90 14.40 0.57
CA PHE A 195 14.43 13.16 -0.04
C PHE A 195 12.92 13.12 -0.25
N TRP A 196 12.47 12.30 -1.20
CA TRP A 196 11.05 11.94 -1.33
C TRP A 196 10.71 10.72 -0.50
N PHE A 197 9.44 10.59 -0.12
CA PHE A 197 8.89 9.41 0.54
C PHE A 197 7.48 9.13 0.02
N ALA A 198 7.10 7.86 -0.03
CA ALA A 198 5.74 7.46 -0.36
C ALA A 198 4.85 7.57 0.89
N THR A 199 3.65 8.13 0.75
CA THR A 199 2.66 8.23 1.84
C THR A 199 2.25 6.85 2.34
N GLY A 200 2.43 6.57 3.63
CA GLY A 200 2.04 5.28 4.25
C GLY A 200 0.58 4.92 3.96
N GLY A 201 -0.35 5.85 4.22
CA GLY A 201 -1.78 5.65 4.01
C GLY A 201 -2.28 5.67 2.56
N ALA A 202 -1.40 5.86 1.57
CA ALA A 202 -1.71 5.52 0.18
C ALA A 202 -1.23 4.10 -0.16
N GLY A 203 -0.35 3.54 0.65
CA GLY A 203 0.39 2.33 0.37
C GLY A 203 1.60 2.53 -0.55
N PHE A 204 2.57 1.64 -0.39
CA PHE A 204 3.77 1.60 -1.22
C PHE A 204 4.29 0.19 -1.38
N CYS A 205 5.16 -0.02 -2.38
CA CYS A 205 5.82 -1.30 -2.60
C CYS A 205 7.34 -1.17 -2.78
N ILE A 206 8.05 -2.14 -2.23
CA ILE A 206 9.50 -2.27 -2.27
C ILE A 206 9.86 -3.66 -2.81
N SER A 207 10.77 -3.68 -3.79
CA SER A 207 11.35 -4.91 -4.33
C SER A 207 12.23 -5.64 -3.32
N ARG A 208 12.37 -6.97 -3.46
CA ARG A 208 13.26 -7.75 -2.58
C ARG A 208 14.71 -7.29 -2.65
N GLY A 209 15.21 -6.96 -3.84
CA GLY A 209 16.58 -6.46 -4.05
C GLY A 209 16.86 -5.23 -3.19
N LEU A 210 15.98 -4.22 -3.29
CA LEU A 210 16.08 -3.00 -2.49
C LEU A 210 15.95 -3.28 -0.99
N ALA A 211 14.95 -4.08 -0.59
CA ALA A 211 14.78 -4.42 0.80
C ALA A 211 16.05 -5.05 1.37
N LEU A 212 16.67 -6.04 0.72
CA LEU A 212 17.91 -6.62 1.24
C LEU A 212 19.00 -5.57 1.54
N LYS A 213 19.13 -4.52 0.72
CA LYS A 213 20.05 -3.39 0.94
C LYS A 213 19.64 -2.47 2.09
N MET A 214 18.35 -2.31 2.36
CA MET A 214 17.83 -1.52 3.49
C MET A 214 18.12 -2.17 4.87
N SER A 215 18.47 -3.46 4.89
CA SER A 215 18.57 -4.26 6.13
C SER A 215 19.42 -3.66 7.27
N PRO A 216 20.56 -2.99 7.03
CA PRO A 216 21.34 -2.39 8.12
C PRO A 216 20.56 -1.32 8.92
N TRP A 217 19.58 -0.67 8.28
CA TRP A 217 18.77 0.40 8.87
C TRP A 217 17.32 0.01 9.13
N ALA A 218 16.77 -1.02 8.48
CA ALA A 218 15.33 -1.29 8.47
C ALA A 218 14.85 -2.45 9.35
N ARG A 219 15.75 -3.19 9.98
CA ARG A 219 15.39 -4.39 10.77
C ARG A 219 15.10 -4.10 12.22
N TYR A 220 14.25 -4.94 12.81
CA TYR A 220 14.08 -5.10 14.25
C TYR A 220 15.22 -6.00 14.77
N VAL A 221 16.20 -5.43 15.46
CA VAL A 221 17.27 -6.24 16.06
C VAL A 221 16.74 -6.87 17.34
N GLN A 222 16.18 -8.07 17.24
CA GLN A 222 16.09 -8.96 18.40
C GLN A 222 17.40 -9.76 18.47
N LEU A 223 18.16 -9.55 19.55
CA LEU A 223 19.39 -10.28 19.88
C LEU A 223 19.25 -11.78 19.52
N GLY A 224 19.97 -12.25 18.48
CA GLY A 224 20.15 -13.68 18.22
C GLY A 224 19.76 -14.25 16.85
N LYS A 225 19.13 -13.50 15.93
CA LYS A 225 18.84 -14.01 14.56
C LYS A 225 19.66 -13.28 13.49
N PHE A 226 20.81 -13.85 13.12
CA PHE A 226 21.59 -13.38 11.97
C PHE A 226 20.94 -13.83 10.67
N VAL A 227 20.44 -12.88 9.87
CA VAL A 227 20.13 -13.16 8.46
C VAL A 227 21.39 -12.95 7.64
N ARG A 228 21.84 -14.01 6.95
CA ARG A 228 22.96 -13.92 6.00
C ARG A 228 22.53 -13.06 4.80
N ILE A 229 23.09 -11.86 4.69
CA ILE A 229 22.99 -11.05 3.47
C ILE A 229 24.01 -11.63 2.47
N PRO A 230 23.59 -12.02 1.25
CA PRO A 230 24.53 -12.46 0.23
C PRO A 230 25.55 -11.36 -0.09
N GLN A 231 26.83 -11.70 -0.02
CA GLN A 231 27.94 -10.75 -0.20
C GLN A 231 27.92 -10.05 -1.58
N THR A 232 27.27 -10.67 -2.57
CA THR A 232 27.07 -10.14 -3.92
C THR A 232 26.10 -8.95 -3.99
N LEU A 233 25.33 -8.66 -2.94
CA LEU A 233 24.45 -7.48 -2.86
C LEU A 233 25.09 -6.30 -2.12
N ILE A 234 26.29 -6.52 -1.56
CA ILE A 234 27.11 -5.52 -0.89
C ILE A 234 28.20 -5.12 -1.89
N GLU A 235 27.84 -4.36 -2.93
CA GLU A 235 28.86 -3.74 -3.78
C GLU A 235 29.42 -2.47 -3.11
N PRO A 236 30.75 -2.29 -3.09
CA PRO A 236 31.39 -1.23 -2.33
C PRO A 236 31.40 0.06 -3.16
N ARG A 237 30.35 0.87 -3.05
CA ARG A 237 30.51 2.31 -3.28
C ARG A 237 30.64 3.02 -1.95
N GLY A 238 31.87 3.04 -1.43
CA GLY A 238 32.38 4.14 -0.60
C GLY A 238 31.86 4.32 0.83
N PHE A 239 31.05 3.42 1.40
CA PHE A 239 30.56 3.63 2.77
C PHE A 239 31.50 3.04 3.83
N HIS A 240 32.51 3.84 4.21
CA HIS A 240 33.36 3.59 5.37
C HIS A 240 33.09 4.66 6.43
N SER A 241 32.13 4.38 7.32
CA SER A 241 32.09 4.96 8.66
C SER A 241 31.09 4.18 9.51
N GLN A 242 31.64 3.32 10.38
CA GLN A 242 31.08 2.85 11.65
C GLN A 242 29.55 2.67 11.68
N ILE A 243 29.06 1.47 11.36
CA ILE A 243 27.72 1.04 11.80
C ILE A 243 27.83 0.80 13.30
N PRO A 244 27.20 1.60 14.19
CA PRO A 244 27.17 1.27 15.61
C PRO A 244 26.33 0.01 15.75
N VAL A 245 26.98 -1.07 16.18
CA VAL A 245 26.31 -2.29 16.61
C VAL A 245 25.71 -2.03 17.99
N LEU A 246 24.50 -2.55 18.20
CA LEU A 246 23.75 -2.67 19.45
C LEU A 246 22.93 -1.43 19.90
N ASP A 247 21.92 -1.05 19.12
CA ASP A 247 20.78 -0.32 19.68
C ASP A 247 19.71 -1.33 20.10
N SER A 248 19.34 -1.32 21.39
CA SER A 248 18.36 -2.25 21.98
C SER A 248 16.93 -2.05 21.45
N LEU A 249 16.69 -0.94 20.73
CA LEU A 249 15.41 -0.61 20.09
C LEU A 249 15.28 -1.15 18.65
N GLY A 250 16.35 -1.64 18.02
CA GLY A 250 16.34 -2.04 16.61
C GLY A 250 16.65 -0.90 15.62
N SER A 251 17.29 -1.23 14.49
CA SER A 251 17.88 -0.25 13.56
C SER A 251 16.87 0.74 12.99
N PHE A 252 15.63 0.30 12.72
CA PHE A 252 14.61 1.16 12.11
C PHE A 252 14.12 2.23 13.07
N ILE A 253 13.82 1.86 14.31
CA ILE A 253 13.39 2.78 15.35
C ILE A 253 14.52 3.78 15.66
N SER A 254 15.76 3.30 15.77
CA SER A 254 16.93 4.17 15.96
C SER A 254 17.07 5.21 14.84
N THR A 255 16.89 4.77 13.59
CA THR A 255 16.93 5.66 12.42
C THR A 255 15.81 6.71 12.49
N ALA A 256 14.58 6.29 12.78
CA ALA A 256 13.42 7.17 12.90
C ALA A 256 13.57 8.21 14.02
N GLU A 257 14.09 7.80 15.19
CA GLU A 257 14.34 8.71 16.32
C GLU A 257 15.45 9.72 16.01
N ARG A 258 16.51 9.29 15.31
CA ARG A 258 17.62 10.16 14.90
C ARG A 258 17.15 11.27 13.97
N ILE A 259 16.41 10.92 12.91
CA ILE A 259 15.90 11.90 11.94
C ILE A 259 14.61 12.59 12.41
N ARG A 260 14.01 12.09 13.51
CA ARG A 260 12.76 12.55 14.12
C ARG A 260 11.53 12.52 13.20
N LEU A 261 11.45 11.55 12.29
CA LEU A 261 10.36 11.44 11.31
C LEU A 261 9.53 10.16 11.49
N PRO A 262 8.27 10.13 11.02
CA PRO A 262 7.42 8.93 11.07
C PRO A 262 8.01 7.77 10.24
N ASP A 263 7.37 6.62 10.34
CA ASP A 263 7.78 5.36 9.70
C ASP A 263 7.85 5.45 8.17
N ASP A 264 6.86 6.03 7.51
CA ASP A 264 6.86 6.21 6.05
C ASP A 264 7.98 7.15 5.56
N CYS A 265 8.18 8.27 6.24
CA CYS A 265 9.33 9.15 6.05
C CYS A 265 10.66 8.44 6.30
N THR A 266 10.74 7.56 7.31
CA THR A 266 11.96 6.79 7.63
C THR A 266 12.28 5.80 6.51
N ILE A 267 11.27 5.14 5.94
CA ILE A 267 11.44 4.32 4.72
C ILE A 267 12.01 5.16 3.58
N GLY A 268 11.42 6.33 3.32
CA GLY A 268 11.92 7.25 2.28
C GLY A 268 13.35 7.72 2.53
N TYR A 269 13.68 8.10 3.77
CA TYR A 269 15.03 8.51 4.15
C TYR A 269 16.07 7.40 3.92
N ILE A 270 15.77 6.16 4.33
CA ILE A 270 16.67 5.03 4.08
C ILE A 270 16.86 4.81 2.57
N ILE A 271 15.78 4.84 1.79
CA ILE A 271 15.82 4.50 0.37
C ILE A 271 16.42 5.63 -0.49
N GLU A 272 15.89 6.83 -0.40
CA GLU A 272 16.33 7.98 -1.20
C GLU A 272 17.54 8.70 -0.57
N GLY A 273 17.56 8.86 0.75
CA GLY A 273 18.54 9.67 1.47
C GLY A 273 19.87 8.95 1.75
N LEU A 274 19.82 7.65 2.03
CA LEU A 274 21.01 6.82 2.30
C LEU A 274 21.41 5.93 1.12
N LEU A 275 20.45 5.26 0.48
CA LEU A 275 20.72 4.34 -0.63
C LEU A 275 20.66 4.99 -2.02
N GLU A 276 20.26 6.27 -2.10
CA GLU A 276 20.16 7.06 -3.34
C GLU A 276 19.24 6.44 -4.42
N VAL A 277 18.28 5.61 -4.02
CA VAL A 277 17.30 5.01 -4.93
C VAL A 277 16.07 5.89 -5.00
N LYS A 278 15.67 6.33 -6.19
CA LYS A 278 14.53 7.23 -6.36
C LYS A 278 13.18 6.54 -6.18
N LEU A 279 12.26 7.22 -5.50
CA LEU A 279 10.85 6.88 -5.46
C LEU A 279 10.27 6.99 -6.88
N LEU A 280 9.69 5.88 -7.35
CA LEU A 280 8.91 5.86 -8.59
C LEU A 280 7.50 6.34 -8.28
N HIS A 281 7.18 7.56 -8.72
CA HIS A 281 5.87 8.16 -8.50
C HIS A 281 4.81 7.41 -9.30
N SER A 282 3.78 6.91 -8.63
CA SER A 282 2.66 6.24 -9.28
C SER A 282 1.34 6.93 -8.92
N PRO A 283 0.54 7.37 -9.91
CA PRO A 283 -0.77 7.97 -9.67
C PRO A 283 -1.86 6.93 -9.36
N LEU A 284 -1.48 5.66 -9.18
CA LEU A 284 -2.41 4.56 -8.91
C LEU A 284 -2.63 4.29 -7.43
N PHE A 285 -1.85 4.93 -6.56
CA PHE A 285 -1.96 4.81 -5.11
C PHE A 285 -2.63 6.06 -4.55
N HIS A 286 -3.62 5.87 -3.66
CA HIS A 286 -4.45 6.99 -3.17
C HIS A 286 -4.67 6.92 -1.66
N SER A 287 -4.40 8.03 -0.97
CA SER A 287 -4.62 8.22 0.47
C SER A 287 -5.90 9.02 0.75
N HIS A 288 -6.47 8.87 1.95
CA HIS A 288 -7.53 9.76 2.44
C HIS A 288 -7.07 11.20 2.70
N LEU A 289 -5.78 11.52 2.55
CA LEU A 289 -5.27 12.88 2.54
C LEU A 289 -5.50 13.59 1.19
N GLU A 290 -5.92 12.84 0.17
CA GLU A 290 -6.29 13.37 -1.15
C GLU A 290 -7.81 13.60 -1.24
N ASN A 291 -8.25 14.39 -2.22
CA ASN A 291 -9.68 14.52 -2.51
C ASN A 291 -10.16 13.33 -3.35
N LEU A 292 -10.60 12.25 -2.68
CA LEU A 292 -11.00 10.99 -3.32
C LEU A 292 -12.24 11.14 -4.20
N GLN A 293 -13.04 12.20 -4.03
CA GLN A 293 -14.20 12.49 -4.88
C GLN A 293 -13.81 12.96 -6.29
N GLN A 294 -12.53 13.32 -6.50
CA GLN A 294 -11.99 13.60 -7.84
C GLN A 294 -11.83 12.32 -8.68
N LEU A 295 -11.69 11.16 -8.03
CA LEU A 295 -11.72 9.87 -8.72
C LEU A 295 -13.17 9.50 -9.03
N ARG A 296 -13.50 9.38 -10.32
CA ARG A 296 -14.88 9.23 -10.80
C ARG A 296 -15.05 8.05 -11.73
N GLY A 297 -16.17 7.35 -11.55
CA GLY A 297 -16.63 6.32 -12.49
C GLY A 297 -15.64 5.17 -12.63
N GLU A 298 -15.38 4.74 -13.86
CA GLU A 298 -14.53 3.58 -14.12
C GLU A 298 -13.05 3.78 -13.74
N THR A 299 -12.58 5.03 -13.57
CA THR A 299 -11.18 5.25 -13.18
C THR A 299 -10.89 4.68 -11.81
N VAL A 300 -11.85 4.69 -10.89
CA VAL A 300 -11.73 4.13 -9.54
C VAL A 300 -11.35 2.64 -9.61
N LEU A 301 -11.95 1.89 -10.55
CA LEU A 301 -11.72 0.46 -10.73
C LEU A 301 -10.30 0.13 -11.27
N ARG A 302 -9.60 1.12 -11.81
CA ARG A 302 -8.24 0.99 -12.38
C ARG A 302 -7.14 1.32 -11.38
N GLN A 303 -7.49 1.81 -10.19
CA GLN A 303 -6.50 2.16 -9.15
C GLN A 303 -5.92 0.90 -8.51
N VAL A 304 -4.75 1.06 -7.87
CA VAL A 304 -4.04 0.00 -7.15
C VAL A 304 -4.45 0.00 -5.69
N THR A 305 -4.42 1.15 -5.03
CA THR A 305 -4.96 1.35 -3.68
C THR A 305 -5.95 2.50 -3.66
N LEU A 306 -6.91 2.41 -2.76
CA LEU A 306 -7.86 3.45 -2.43
C LEU A 306 -7.99 3.49 -0.91
N SER A 307 -8.34 4.64 -0.34
CA SER A 307 -8.57 4.78 1.10
C SER A 307 -9.96 5.39 1.34
N TYR A 308 -10.30 5.69 2.59
CA TYR A 308 -11.48 6.47 2.97
C TYR A 308 -11.18 7.40 4.14
N GLY A 309 -11.88 8.53 4.20
CA GLY A 309 -11.70 9.51 5.27
C GLY A 309 -12.14 9.00 6.64
N GLY A 310 -11.32 9.28 7.64
CA GLY A 310 -11.62 8.98 9.03
C GLY A 310 -12.77 9.81 9.62
N PRO A 311 -12.99 9.72 10.94
CA PRO A 311 -14.12 10.35 11.63
C PRO A 311 -14.27 11.86 11.40
N GLU A 312 -13.16 12.57 11.20
CA GLU A 312 -13.15 14.02 10.96
C GLU A 312 -13.48 14.39 9.50
N ASN A 313 -13.38 13.44 8.56
CA ASN A 313 -13.60 13.66 7.14
C ASN A 313 -14.34 12.50 6.47
N LYS A 314 -15.44 12.05 7.09
CA LYS A 314 -16.22 10.87 6.65
C LYS A 314 -16.76 10.95 5.21
N HIS A 315 -16.80 12.15 4.63
CA HIS A 315 -17.29 12.38 3.28
C HIS A 315 -16.20 12.21 2.21
N ASN A 316 -14.93 12.09 2.60
CA ASN A 316 -13.84 11.82 1.68
C ASN A 316 -13.81 10.34 1.29
N VAL A 317 -14.63 10.01 0.29
CA VAL A 317 -14.75 8.67 -0.26
C VAL A 317 -14.80 8.73 -1.78
N VAL A 318 -14.48 7.61 -2.42
CA VAL A 318 -14.53 7.49 -3.88
C VAL A 318 -15.95 7.61 -4.43
N SER A 319 -16.07 8.24 -5.61
CA SER A 319 -17.35 8.38 -6.31
C SER A 319 -17.60 7.17 -7.22
N LEU A 320 -18.50 6.28 -6.79
CA LEU A 320 -18.86 5.03 -7.47
C LEU A 320 -20.34 4.96 -7.80
N ALA A 321 -20.68 4.13 -8.79
CA ALA A 321 -22.07 3.75 -9.05
C ALA A 321 -22.73 3.18 -7.78
N GLU A 322 -24.02 3.42 -7.62
CA GLU A 322 -24.77 3.05 -6.42
C GLU A 322 -25.05 1.54 -6.42
N VAL A 323 -24.25 0.78 -5.67
CA VAL A 323 -24.47 -0.65 -5.38
C VAL A 323 -25.08 -0.83 -3.99
N PHE A 324 -24.56 -0.09 -3.00
CA PHE A 324 -25.10 0.02 -1.66
C PHE A 324 -25.35 1.50 -1.32
N SER A 325 -26.28 1.77 -0.40
CA SER A 325 -26.46 3.12 0.14
C SER A 325 -25.27 3.54 1.00
N VAL A 326 -25.11 4.84 1.24
CA VAL A 326 -24.05 5.37 2.12
C VAL A 326 -24.18 4.84 3.55
N GLN A 327 -25.40 4.55 4.01
CA GLN A 327 -25.64 3.98 5.34
C GLN A 327 -25.15 2.52 5.42
N GLN A 328 -25.27 1.75 4.34
CA GLN A 328 -24.85 0.35 4.29
C GLN A 328 -23.34 0.18 4.03
N ASP A 329 -22.75 1.16 3.34
CA ASP A 329 -21.36 1.15 2.87
C ASP A 329 -20.76 2.57 2.94
N PRO A 330 -20.49 3.08 4.15
CA PRO A 330 -20.00 4.46 4.34
C PRO A 330 -18.61 4.67 3.75
N THR A 331 -17.77 3.64 3.70
CA THR A 331 -16.40 3.70 3.13
C THR A 331 -16.38 3.50 1.61
N ARG A 332 -17.49 3.06 1.03
CA ARG A 332 -17.62 2.65 -0.39
C ARG A 332 -16.85 1.38 -0.77
N PHE A 333 -16.20 0.70 0.17
CA PHE A 333 -15.39 -0.49 -0.12
C PHE A 333 -16.23 -1.70 -0.50
N LYS A 334 -17.45 -1.87 0.05
CA LYS A 334 -18.33 -2.97 -0.38
C LYS A 334 -18.81 -2.75 -1.81
N SER A 335 -19.21 -1.53 -2.15
CA SER A 335 -19.62 -1.13 -3.50
C SER A 335 -18.47 -1.33 -4.48
N LEU A 336 -17.27 -0.86 -4.14
CA LEU A 336 -16.06 -1.08 -4.94
C LEU A 336 -15.79 -2.57 -5.17
N HIS A 337 -15.85 -3.37 -4.10
CA HIS A 337 -15.62 -4.80 -4.19
C HIS A 337 -16.64 -5.49 -5.11
N CYS A 338 -17.92 -5.15 -5.02
CA CYS A 338 -18.94 -5.72 -5.89
C CYS A 338 -18.84 -5.27 -7.34
N LEU A 339 -18.32 -4.07 -7.61
CA LEU A 339 -18.01 -3.63 -8.98
C LEU A 339 -16.81 -4.39 -9.57
N LEU A 340 -15.81 -4.73 -8.75
CA LEU A 340 -14.63 -5.48 -9.18
C LEU A 340 -14.89 -7.00 -9.26
N TYR A 341 -15.74 -7.52 -8.37
CA TYR A 341 -16.03 -8.94 -8.17
C TYR A 341 -17.55 -9.16 -8.04
N PRO A 342 -18.33 -8.97 -9.13
CA PRO A 342 -19.79 -9.00 -9.08
C PRO A 342 -20.37 -10.37 -8.68
N ASN A 343 -19.59 -11.44 -8.83
CA ASN A 343 -20.01 -12.80 -8.48
C ASN A 343 -19.80 -13.15 -7.00
N THR A 344 -19.31 -12.20 -6.18
CA THR A 344 -19.15 -12.42 -4.74
C THR A 344 -20.52 -12.60 -4.09
N ALA A 345 -20.71 -13.67 -3.30
CA ALA A 345 -22.02 -14.15 -2.85
C ALA A 345 -22.87 -13.14 -2.05
N TRP A 346 -22.25 -12.18 -1.38
CA TRP A 346 -22.94 -11.15 -0.60
C TRP A 346 -23.22 -9.86 -1.39
N CYS A 347 -22.76 -9.78 -2.63
CA CYS A 347 -23.07 -8.66 -3.50
C CYS A 347 -24.54 -8.70 -3.94
N PRO A 348 -25.23 -7.55 -4.00
CA PRO A 348 -26.58 -7.49 -4.52
C PRO A 348 -26.55 -7.93 -5.98
N THR A 349 -27.54 -8.71 -6.39
CA THR A 349 -27.71 -9.06 -7.79
C THR A 349 -27.91 -7.77 -8.60
N PRO A 350 -27.25 -7.64 -9.76
CA PRO A 350 -27.50 -6.50 -10.63
C PRO A 350 -28.99 -6.43 -10.90
N MET A 351 -29.63 -5.34 -10.48
CA MET A 351 -31.00 -5.08 -10.91
C MET A 351 -30.93 -4.92 -12.43
N VAL A 352 -31.39 -5.93 -13.16
CA VAL A 352 -31.64 -5.83 -14.59
C VAL A 352 -32.68 -4.72 -14.73
N LYS A 353 -32.22 -3.52 -15.11
CA LYS A 353 -33.09 -2.40 -15.45
C LYS A 353 -33.64 -2.58 -16.86
#